data_AF-A0A2D7BYW7-F1
#
_entry.id   AF-A0A2D7BYW7-F1
#
_cell.length_a   1.000
_cell.length_b   1.000
_cell.length_c   1.000
_cell.angle_alpha   90.00
_cell.angle_beta   90.00
_cell.angle_gamma   90.00
#
_symmetry.space_group_name_H-M   'P 1'
#
loop_
_entity.id
_entity.type
_entity.pdbx_description
1 polymer ?
#
loop_
_entity_poly.entity_id
_entity_poly.type
_entity_poly.pdbx_seq_one_letter_code
_entity_poly.pdbx_strand_id
1 'polypeptide(L)' 'MPAKFKESAKILISRQAKTYKTVHYYLRNTSEEELVSALLSSNTKPKHKQKYRNELVKRGFDLGLINQ' A
#
# COMPACT_ATOMS: atom_id res chain seq x y z
N MET A 1 -13.41 -8.59 1.65
CA MET A 1 -12.01 -8.99 1.33
C MET A 1 -11.08 -7.83 1.67
N PRO A 2 -9.97 -8.03 2.40
CA PRO A 2 -9.05 -6.93 2.74
C PRO A 2 -8.43 -6.34 1.47
N ALA A 3 -8.45 -5.01 1.38
CA ALA A 3 -7.88 -4.31 0.23
C ALA A 3 -6.34 -4.40 0.28
N LYS A 4 -5.73 -4.74 -0.84
CA LYS A 4 -4.27 -4.83 -0.98
C LYS A 4 -3.73 -3.57 -1.62
N PHE A 5 -2.55 -3.16 -1.16
CA PHE A 5 -1.78 -2.08 -1.75
C PHE A 5 -1.13 -2.53 -3.07
N LYS A 6 -0.52 -3.73 -3.05
CA LYS A 6 0.03 -4.43 -4.22
C LYS A 6 -0.15 -5.94 -4.09
N GLU A 7 0.17 -6.66 -5.16
CA GLU A 7 0.06 -8.11 -5.20
C GLU A 7 0.94 -8.79 -4.15
N SER A 8 0.54 -9.97 -3.71
CA SER A 8 1.37 -10.75 -2.79
C SER A 8 2.66 -11.13 -3.48
N ALA A 9 3.80 -10.96 -2.82
CA ALA A 9 5.09 -11.37 -3.35
C ALA A 9 5.62 -12.58 -2.60
N LYS A 10 6.33 -13.46 -3.31
CA LYS A 10 7.17 -14.49 -2.68
C LYS A 10 8.57 -13.93 -2.52
N ILE A 11 8.99 -13.72 -1.28
CA ILE A 11 10.32 -13.23 -0.94
C ILE A 11 11.17 -14.45 -0.57
N LEU A 12 12.34 -14.55 -1.18
CA LEU A 12 13.32 -15.58 -0.84
C LEU A 12 14.01 -15.17 0.47
N ILE A 13 13.91 -16.02 1.50
CA ILE A 13 14.53 -15.77 2.81
C ILE A 13 15.94 -16.35 2.85
N SER A 14 16.11 -17.59 2.41
CA SER A 14 17.41 -18.24 2.33
C SER A 14 17.59 -18.91 0.99
N ARG A 15 18.67 -18.54 0.30
CA ARG A 15 19.01 -19.08 -1.02
C ARG A 15 19.51 -20.51 -0.93
N GLN A 16 20.25 -20.84 0.13
CA GLN A 16 20.82 -22.16 0.36
C GLN A 16 19.73 -23.18 0.66
N ALA A 17 18.77 -22.82 1.53
CA ALA A 17 17.65 -23.68 1.89
C ALA A 17 16.45 -23.59 0.91
N LYS A 18 16.54 -22.74 -0.13
CA LYS A 18 15.45 -22.41 -1.07
C LYS A 18 14.11 -22.12 -0.36
N THR A 19 14.16 -21.44 0.78
CA THR A 19 12.96 -21.12 1.55
C THR A 19 12.37 -19.79 1.09
N TYR A 20 11.07 -19.81 0.82
CA TYR A 20 10.30 -18.66 0.37
C TYR A 20 9.22 -18.32 1.38
N LYS A 21 9.04 -17.03 1.64
CA LYS A 21 7.92 -16.50 2.42
C LYS A 21 7.00 -15.69 1.53
N THR A 22 5.72 -16.00 1.59
CA THR A 22 4.68 -15.20 0.95
C THR A 22 4.38 -13.99 1.83
N VAL A 23 4.60 -12.80 1.30
CA VAL A 23 4.28 -11.53 1.97
C VAL A 23 3.05 -10.91 1.32
N HIS A 24 2.08 -10.59 2.15
CA HIS A 24 0.85 -9.91 1.74
C HIS A 24 0.92 -8.43 2.08
N TYR A 25 0.79 -7.58 1.07
CA TYR A 25 0.81 -6.13 1.22
C TYR A 25 -0.61 -5.58 1.37
N TYR A 26 -1.18 -5.75 2.58
CA TYR A 26 -2.50 -5.20 2.91
C TYR A 26 -2.43 -3.69 3.14
N LEU A 27 -3.46 -2.97 2.72
CA LEU A 27 -3.56 -1.52 2.92
C LEU A 27 -3.45 -1.13 4.39
N ARG A 28 -4.14 -1.84 5.29
CA ARG A 28 -4.06 -1.59 6.74
C ARG A 28 -2.65 -1.71 7.35
N ASN A 29 -1.74 -2.42 6.67
CA ASN A 29 -0.38 -2.68 7.15
C ASN A 29 0.66 -1.77 6.48
N THR A 30 0.31 -1.03 5.42
CA THR A 30 1.23 -0.07 4.77
C THR A 30 1.26 1.23 5.55
N SER A 31 2.42 1.90 5.59
CA SER A 31 2.58 3.18 6.28
C SER A 31 1.77 4.29 5.60
N GLU A 32 1.48 5.36 6.34
CA GLU A 32 0.75 6.51 5.80
C GLU A 32 1.57 7.25 4.74
N GLU A 33 2.87 7.40 4.96
CA GLU A 33 3.82 8.02 4.01
C GLU A 33 3.84 7.29 2.65
N GLU A 34 3.84 5.96 2.65
CA GLU A 34 3.80 5.16 1.42
C GLU A 34 2.46 5.35 0.67
N LEU A 35 1.36 5.51 1.41
CA LEU A 35 0.04 5.77 0.81
C LEU A 35 -0.08 7.18 0.22
N VAL A 36 0.46 8.19 0.90
CA VAL A 36 0.47 9.58 0.43
C VAL A 36 1.36 9.70 -0.82
N SER A 37 2.57 9.16 -0.78
CA SER A 37 3.47 9.16 -1.96
C SER A 37 2.86 8.41 -3.15
N ALA A 38 2.22 7.26 -2.91
CA ALA A 38 1.49 6.53 -3.94
C ALA A 38 0.26 7.29 -4.47
N LEU A 39 -0.38 8.12 -3.65
CA LEU A 39 -1.51 8.94 -4.07
C LEU A 39 -1.08 10.09 -5.01
N LEU A 40 0.06 10.72 -4.69
CA LEU A 40 0.66 11.82 -5.45
C LEU A 40 1.30 11.36 -6.77
N SER A 41 1.80 10.12 -6.83
CA SER A 41 2.38 9.55 -8.06
C SER A 41 1.42 9.66 -9.26
N SER A 42 1.95 10.03 -10.43
CA SER A 42 1.18 10.12 -11.69
C SER A 42 0.84 8.74 -12.26
N ASN A 43 1.60 7.70 -11.90
CA ASN A 43 1.47 6.36 -12.46
C ASN A 43 0.40 5.50 -11.77
N THR A 44 -0.11 5.92 -10.62
CA THR A 44 -1.14 5.19 -9.88
C THR A 44 -2.50 5.38 -10.53
N LYS A 45 -3.14 4.26 -10.87
CA LYS A 45 -4.47 4.27 -11.50
C LYS A 45 -5.49 4.95 -10.57
N PRO A 46 -6.46 5.71 -11.10
CA PRO A 46 -7.47 6.42 -10.29
C PRO A 46 -8.21 5.53 -9.28
N LYS A 47 -8.49 4.27 -9.66
CA LYS A 47 -9.12 3.28 -8.77
C LYS A 47 -8.28 2.95 -7.52
N HIS A 48 -6.95 2.95 -7.64
CA HIS A 48 -6.05 2.73 -6.50
C HIS A 48 -5.98 3.97 -5.62
N LYS A 49 -5.88 5.16 -6.24
CA LYS A 49 -5.93 6.44 -5.53
C LYS A 49 -7.14 6.56 -4.62
N GLN A 50 -8.32 6.17 -5.10
CA GLN A 50 -9.53 6.18 -4.27
C GLN A 50 -9.43 5.25 -3.05
N LYS A 51 -8.86 4.05 -3.23
CA LYS A 51 -8.67 3.11 -2.10
C LYS A 51 -7.70 3.66 -1.06
N TYR A 52 -6.65 4.34 -1.50
CA TYR A 52 -5.66 4.96 -0.60
C TYR A 52 -6.28 6.13 0.16
N ARG A 53 -7.07 7.00 -0.50
CA ARG A 53 -7.84 8.06 0.17
C ARG A 53 -8.78 7.49 1.24
N ASN A 54 -9.54 6.45 0.90
CA ASN A 54 -10.47 5.83 1.86
C ASN A 54 -9.73 5.24 3.08
N GLU A 55 -8.55 4.64 2.86
CA GLU A 55 -7.72 4.11 3.94
C GLU A 55 -7.13 5.23 4.81
N LEU A 56 -6.65 6.33 4.21
CA LEU A 56 -6.14 7.50 4.93
C LEU A 56 -7.25 8.18 5.77
N VAL A 57 -8.44 8.36 5.20
CA VAL A 57 -9.61 8.90 5.92
C VAL A 57 -9.98 8.00 7.10
N LYS A 58 -9.94 6.67 6.92
CA LYS A 58 -10.22 5.71 7.99
C LYS A 58 -9.22 5.81 9.15
N ARG A 59 -7.97 6.22 8.88
CA ARG A 59 -6.94 6.46 9.91
C ARG A 59 -7.05 7.82 10.59
N GLY A 60 -7.93 8.70 10.11
CA GLY A 60 -8.08 10.06 10.62
C GLY A 60 -7.11 11.06 9.98
N PHE A 61 -6.50 10.72 8.85
CA PHE A 61 -5.61 11.63 8.12
C PHE A 61 -6.41 12.72 7.40
N ASP A 62 -6.00 13.98 7.55
CA ASP A 62 -6.63 15.10 6.85
C ASP A 62 -6.16 15.19 5.40
N LEU A 63 -7.09 14.98 4.47
CA LEU A 63 -6.84 15.03 3.03
C LEU A 63 -6.52 16.45 2.51
N GLY A 64 -6.86 17.50 3.27
CA GLY A 64 -6.53 18.89 2.93
C GLY A 64 -5.03 19.15 2.85
N LEU A 65 -4.22 18.35 3.54
CA LEU A 65 -2.75 18.46 3.57
C LEU A 65 -2.06 17.90 2.31
N ILE A 66 -2.78 17.14 1.48
CA ILE A 66 -2.22 16.46 0.30
C ILE A 66 -2.36 17.33 -0.98
N ASN A 67 -3.31 18.27 -0.99
CA ASN A 67 -3.60 19.13 -2.15
C ASN A 67 -2.96 20.53 -2.02
N GLN A 68 -1.88 20.69 -1.27
CA GLN A 68 -1.10 21.93 -1.22
C GLN A 68 -0.10 22.01 -2.37
#